data_AF-A0A916Z7R6-F1
#
_entry.id   AF-A0A916Z7R6-F1
#
_cell.length_a   1.000
_cell.length_b   1.000
_cell.length_c   1.000
_cell.angle_alpha   90.00
_cell.angle_beta   90.00
_cell.angle_gamma   90.00
#
_symmetry.space_group_name_H-M   'P 1'
#
loop_
_entity.id
_entity.type
_entity.pdbx_description
1 polymer ?
#
loop_
_entity_poly.entity_id
_entity_poly.type
_entity_poly.pdbx_seq_one_letter_code
_entity_poly.pdbx_strand_id
1 'polypeptide(L)'
;MSNLKKVLLINATSSGATGILLVIFNQYLADLFGTPHAWAVSEVGIFLIFFAGLVFITSLQEPIKILFVKLIVSLDCLWVAASLLIVSLGLFKLSTIGYALITAVGLWVALMAFLQYKSLKLTTSPQ
;
A
#
# COMPACT_ATOMS: atom_id res chain seq x y z
N MET A 1 -13.03 15.12 -12.15
CA MET A 1 -12.66 14.16 -11.08
C MET A 1 -11.81 14.89 -10.05
N SER A 2 -12.17 14.85 -8.76
CA SER A 2 -11.41 15.52 -7.70
C SER A 2 -9.99 14.94 -7.58
N ASN A 3 -9.04 15.74 -7.09
CA ASN A 3 -7.67 15.26 -6.86
C ASN A 3 -7.64 14.08 -5.88
N LEU A 4 -8.47 14.11 -4.83
CA LEU A 4 -8.59 13.01 -3.89
C LEU A 4 -9.01 11.69 -4.58
N LYS A 5 -10.01 11.74 -5.48
CA LYS A 5 -10.44 10.57 -6.23
C LYS A 5 -9.32 10.01 -7.13
N LYS A 6 -8.50 10.88 -7.74
CA LYS A 6 -7.34 10.46 -8.56
C LYS A 6 -6.32 9.70 -7.73
N VAL A 7 -5.95 10.26 -6.58
CA VAL A 7 -4.96 9.62 -5.71
C VAL A 7 -5.48 8.30 -5.16
N LEU A 8 -6.76 8.22 -4.75
CA LEU A 8 -7.36 6.96 -4.29
C LEU A 8 -7.35 5.89 -5.39
N LEU A 9 -7.69 6.24 -6.65
CA LEU A 9 -7.64 5.27 -7.75
C LEU A 9 -6.21 4.79 -8.03
N ILE A 10 -5.21 5.68 -8.01
CA ILE A 10 -3.81 5.30 -8.21
C ILE A 10 -3.34 4.36 -7.09
N ASN A 11 -3.67 4.66 -5.83
CA ASN A 11 -3.34 3.79 -4.70
C ASN A 11 -4.04 2.43 -4.84
N ALA A 12 -5.34 2.41 -5.14
CA ALA A 12 -6.08 1.16 -5.34
C ALA A 12 -5.48 0.31 -6.48
N THR A 13 -5.18 0.91 -7.63
CA THR A 13 -4.62 0.19 -8.77
C THR A 13 -3.21 -0.32 -8.49
N SER A 14 -2.33 0.50 -7.90
CA SER A 14 -0.97 0.07 -7.58
C SER A 14 -0.96 -1.02 -6.50
N SER A 15 -1.72 -0.85 -5.41
CA SER A 15 -1.87 -1.87 -4.37
C SER A 15 -2.46 -3.18 -4.91
N GLY A 16 -3.50 -3.10 -5.75
CA GLY A 16 -4.13 -4.26 -6.35
C GLY A 16 -3.20 -5.00 -7.32
N ALA A 17 -2.47 -4.27 -8.17
CA ALA A 17 -1.48 -4.85 -9.07
C ALA A 17 -0.33 -5.53 -8.30
N THR A 18 0.22 -4.87 -7.27
CA THR A 18 1.22 -5.47 -6.38
C THR A 18 0.68 -6.71 -5.68
N GLY A 19 -0.55 -6.65 -5.16
CA GLY A 19 -1.20 -7.79 -4.52
C GLY A 19 -1.35 -8.99 -5.45
N ILE A 20 -1.85 -8.77 -6.67
CA ILE A 20 -1.98 -9.81 -7.70
C ILE A 20 -0.62 -10.41 -8.06
N LEU A 21 0.42 -9.58 -8.23
CA LEU A 21 1.78 -10.05 -8.50
C LEU A 21 2.30 -10.94 -7.38
N LEU A 22 2.11 -10.53 -6.12
CA LEU A 22 2.54 -11.29 -4.95
C LEU A 22 1.80 -12.63 -4.82
N VAL A 23 0.51 -12.70 -5.16
CA VAL A 23 -0.26 -13.94 -5.13
C VAL A 23 0.15 -14.89 -6.25
N ILE A 24 0.19 -14.41 -7.50
CA ILE A 24 0.44 -15.24 -8.69
C ILE A 24 1.89 -15.70 -8.76
N PHE A 25 2.84 -14.82 -8.46
CA PHE A 25 4.28 -15.09 -8.58
C PHE A 25 4.94 -15.30 -7.21
N ASN A 26 4.20 -15.80 -6.22
CA ASN A 26 4.67 -15.92 -4.83
C ASN A 26 6.00 -16.67 -4.70
N GLN A 27 6.20 -17.78 -5.42
CA GLN A 27 7.40 -18.61 -5.32
C GLN A 27 8.62 -17.86 -5.86
N TYR A 28 8.49 -17.29 -7.06
CA TYR A 28 9.55 -16.50 -7.69
C TYR A 28 9.94 -15.29 -6.82
N LEU A 29 8.94 -14.61 -6.26
CA LEU A 29 9.19 -13.47 -5.38
C LEU A 29 9.81 -13.93 -4.05
N ALA A 30 9.40 -15.06 -3.47
CA ALA A 30 10.01 -15.62 -2.27
C ALA A 30 11.51 -15.91 -2.47
N ASP A 31 11.87 -16.50 -3.61
CA ASP A 31 13.26 -16.72 -3.99
C ASP A 31 14.02 -15.40 -4.10
N LEU A 32 13.42 -14.38 -4.71
CA LEU A 32 13.99 -13.04 -4.81
C LEU A 32 14.16 -12.37 -3.44
N PHE A 33 13.20 -12.54 -2.54
CA PHE A 33 13.26 -12.11 -1.14
C PHE A 33 14.25 -12.94 -0.29
N GLY A 34 14.75 -14.07 -0.81
CA GLY A 34 15.63 -14.98 -0.07
C GLY A 34 14.94 -15.71 1.08
N THR A 35 13.62 -15.91 1.01
CA THR A 35 12.83 -16.61 2.03
C THR A 35 12.28 -17.94 1.50
N PRO A 36 12.28 -19.01 2.30
CA PRO A 36 11.63 -20.26 1.92
C PRO A 36 10.09 -20.19 2.01
N HIS A 37 9.53 -19.09 2.51
CA HIS A 37 8.11 -18.98 2.88
C HIS A 37 7.29 -18.28 1.80
N ALA A 38 7.07 -18.95 0.66
CA ALA A 38 6.22 -18.43 -0.43
C ALA A 38 4.77 -18.14 0.02
N TRP A 39 4.26 -18.91 0.99
CA TRP A 39 2.94 -18.67 1.57
C TRP A 39 2.84 -17.26 2.19
N ALA A 40 3.87 -16.80 2.91
CA ALA A 40 3.88 -15.47 3.52
C ALA A 40 3.84 -14.36 2.45
N VAL A 41 4.52 -14.54 1.32
CA VAL A 41 4.46 -13.62 0.17
C VAL A 41 3.04 -13.55 -0.39
N SER A 42 2.38 -14.71 -0.54
CA SER A 42 1.00 -14.77 -1.04
C SER A 42 -0.01 -14.14 -0.08
N GLU A 43 0.15 -14.31 1.24
CA GLU A 43 -0.73 -13.71 2.25
C GLU A 43 -0.68 -12.18 2.23
N VAL A 44 0.54 -11.62 2.10
CA VAL A 44 0.73 -10.18 1.92
C VAL A 44 0.01 -9.71 0.65
N GLY A 45 0.09 -10.50 -0.43
CA GLY A 45 -0.63 -10.21 -1.67
C GLY A 45 -2.16 -10.21 -1.53
N ILE A 46 -2.72 -11.21 -0.84
CA ILE A 46 -4.16 -11.32 -0.55
C ILE A 46 -4.62 -10.10 0.26
N PHE A 47 -3.88 -9.74 1.31
CA PHE A 47 -4.17 -8.54 2.10
C PHE A 47 -4.22 -7.28 1.23
N LEU A 48 -3.25 -7.10 0.34
CA LEU A 48 -3.21 -5.93 -0.57
C LEU A 48 -4.39 -5.91 -1.55
N ILE A 49 -4.88 -7.06 -2.01
CA ILE A 49 -6.07 -7.13 -2.87
C ILE A 49 -7.31 -6.64 -2.11
N PHE A 50 -7.50 -7.07 -0.86
CA PHE A 50 -8.61 -6.58 -0.04
C PHE A 50 -8.49 -5.09 0.28
N PHE A 51 -7.29 -4.64 0.62
CA PHE A 51 -7.00 -3.22 0.84
C PHE A 51 -7.30 -2.39 -0.43
N ALA A 52 -6.81 -2.82 -1.59
CA ALA A 52 -7.09 -2.19 -2.87
C ALA A 52 -8.60 -2.11 -3.15
N GLY A 53 -9.35 -3.17 -2.83
CA GLY A 53 -10.82 -3.18 -2.91
C GLY A 53 -11.46 -2.10 -2.05
N LEU A 54 -11.04 -1.96 -0.78
CA LEU A 54 -11.49 -0.89 0.12
C LEU A 54 -11.22 0.50 -0.47
N VAL A 55 -9.99 0.74 -0.97
CA VAL A 55 -9.60 2.03 -1.54
C VAL A 55 -10.40 2.33 -2.81
N PHE A 56 -10.56 1.34 -3.69
CA PHE A 56 -11.31 1.47 -4.93
C PHE A 56 -12.78 1.81 -4.64
N ILE A 57 -13.45 1.03 -3.78
CA ILE A 57 -14.84 1.27 -3.39
C ILE A 57 -15.00 2.66 -2.77
N THR A 58 -14.06 3.07 -1.92
CA THR A 58 -14.06 4.42 -1.32
C THR A 58 -13.95 5.52 -2.38
N SER A 59 -13.16 5.31 -3.43
CA SER A 59 -12.99 6.26 -4.53
C SER A 59 -14.27 6.45 -5.38
N LEU A 60 -15.18 5.47 -5.37
CA LEU A 60 -16.44 5.49 -6.12
C LEU A 60 -17.58 6.17 -5.37
N GLN A 61 -17.41 6.49 -4.08
CA GLN A 61 -18.45 7.12 -3.27
C GLN A 61 -18.67 8.58 -3.67
N GLU A 62 -19.94 9.00 -3.72
CA GLU A 62 -20.36 10.38 -3.98
C GLU A 62 -21.38 10.81 -2.89
N PRO A 63 -21.02 11.67 -1.93
CA PRO A 63 -19.66 12.21 -1.69
C PRO A 63 -18.71 11.15 -1.08
N ILE A 64 -17.41 11.33 -1.32
CA ILE A 64 -16.36 10.50 -0.70
C ILE A 64 -16.43 10.66 0.83
N LYS A 65 -16.59 9.54 1.54
CA LYS A 65 -16.67 9.55 3.01
C LYS A 65 -15.29 9.76 3.64
N ILE A 66 -15.12 10.89 4.32
CA ILE A 66 -13.88 11.29 5.00
C ILE A 66 -13.36 10.22 5.96
N LEU A 67 -14.26 9.52 6.67
CA LEU A 67 -13.89 8.47 7.63
C LEU A 67 -13.06 7.36 6.97
N PHE A 68 -13.48 6.87 5.79
CA PHE A 68 -12.74 5.82 5.07
C PHE A 68 -11.41 6.34 4.52
N VAL A 69 -11.36 7.59 4.06
CA VAL A 69 -10.09 8.20 3.62
C VAL A 69 -9.08 8.26 4.76
N LYS A 70 -9.50 8.67 5.97
CA LYS A 70 -8.63 8.68 7.16
C LYS A 70 -8.17 7.28 7.55
N LEU A 71 -9.05 6.28 7.47
CA LEU A 71 -8.70 4.89 7.72
C LEU A 71 -7.63 4.41 6.73
N ILE A 72 -7.82 4.64 5.43
CA ILE A 72 -6.86 4.25 4.38
C ILE A 72 -5.49 4.90 4.64
N VAL A 73 -5.46 6.21 4.87
CA VAL A 73 -4.20 6.92 5.20
C VAL A 73 -3.51 6.32 6.42
N SER A 74 -4.28 5.95 7.45
CA SER A 74 -3.72 5.34 8.67
C SER A 74 -3.12 3.96 8.39
N LEU A 75 -3.77 3.15 7.55
CA LEU A 75 -3.27 1.85 7.12
C LEU A 75 -2.01 1.98 6.25
N ASP A 76 -1.97 2.93 5.32
CA ASP A 76 -0.78 3.24 4.53
C ASP A 76 0.39 3.69 5.44
N CYS A 77 0.13 4.57 6.42
CA CYS A 77 1.13 4.98 7.39
C CYS A 77 1.65 3.80 8.23
N LEU A 78 0.77 2.90 8.66
CA LEU A 78 1.16 1.69 9.38
C LEU A 78 2.03 0.78 8.53
N TRP A 79 1.69 0.61 7.24
CA TRP A 79 2.49 -0.15 6.29
C TRP A 79 3.89 0.43 6.11
N VAL A 80 3.99 1.76 5.97
CA VAL A 80 5.26 2.48 5.87
C VAL A 80 6.10 2.29 7.13
N ALA A 81 5.49 2.42 8.31
CA ALA A 81 6.18 2.21 9.59
C ALA A 81 6.70 0.76 9.71
N ALA A 82 5.88 -0.23 9.36
CA ALA A 82 6.30 -1.62 9.34
C ALA A 82 7.44 -1.88 8.34
N SER A 83 7.35 -1.31 7.14
CA SER A 83 8.41 -1.40 6.12
C SER A 83 9.72 -0.80 6.62
N LEU A 84 9.66 0.36 7.28
CA LEU A 84 10.83 1.01 7.87
C LEU A 84 11.45 0.15 8.98
N LEU A 85 10.65 -0.43 9.87
CA LEU A 85 11.14 -1.33 10.92
C LEU A 85 11.81 -2.58 10.34
N ILE A 86 11.21 -3.18 9.31
CA ILE A 86 11.77 -4.37 8.65
C ILE A 86 13.15 -4.06 8.06
N VAL A 87 13.27 -2.95 7.32
CA VAL A 87 14.52 -2.58 6.64
C VAL A 87 15.58 -2.10 7.64
N SER A 88 15.22 -1.22 8.57
CA SER A 88 16.19 -0.63 9.52
C SER A 88 16.75 -1.63 10.53
N LEU A 89 15.95 -2.62 10.94
CA LEU A 89 16.35 -3.64 11.90
C LEU A 89 16.82 -4.94 11.24
N GLY A 90 16.79 -5.03 9.90
CA GLY A 90 17.15 -6.24 9.17
C GLY A 90 16.29 -7.44 9.57
N LEU A 91 14.98 -7.22 9.79
CA LEU A 91 14.08 -8.29 10.23
C LEU A 91 13.94 -9.36 9.14
N PHE A 92 13.72 -10.60 9.57
CA PHE A 92 13.45 -11.77 8.71
C PHE A 92 14.60 -12.24 7.81
N LYS A 93 15.81 -11.67 7.91
CA LYS A 93 17.00 -12.08 7.15
C LYS A 93 16.75 -12.18 5.64
N LEU A 94 16.07 -11.20 5.08
CA LEU A 94 15.76 -11.15 3.66
C LEU A 94 17.03 -10.89 2.84
N SER A 95 16.96 -11.18 1.53
CA SER A 95 18.03 -10.80 0.59
C SER A 95 18.16 -9.28 0.48
N THR A 96 19.30 -8.80 0.00
CA THR A 96 19.52 -7.37 -0.30
C THR A 96 18.46 -6.83 -1.27
N ILE A 97 18.08 -7.63 -2.27
CA ILE A 97 17.03 -7.27 -3.23
C ILE A 97 15.67 -7.20 -2.53
N GLY A 98 15.38 -8.12 -1.61
CA GLY A 98 14.16 -8.12 -0.82
C GLY A 98 13.99 -6.83 -0.01
N TYR A 99 15.03 -6.39 0.71
CA TYR A 99 15.01 -5.12 1.44
C TYR A 99 14.89 -3.91 0.50
N ALA A 100 15.54 -3.94 -0.67
CA ALA A 100 15.42 -2.87 -1.66
C ALA A 100 13.98 -2.76 -2.21
N LEU A 101 13.32 -3.88 -2.48
CA LEU A 101 11.93 -3.91 -2.93
C LEU A 101 10.96 -3.40 -1.86
N ILE A 102 11.12 -3.83 -0.60
CA ILE A 102 10.33 -3.30 0.53
C ILE A 102 10.50 -1.79 0.67
N THR A 103 11.74 -1.30 0.52
CA THR A 103 12.03 0.13 0.58
C THR A 103 11.32 0.89 -0.55
N ALA A 104 11.43 0.40 -1.79
CA ALA A 104 10.79 1.03 -2.94
C ALA A 104 9.25 1.09 -2.80
N VAL A 105 8.63 -0.02 -2.41
CA VAL A 105 7.18 -0.08 -2.15
C VAL A 105 6.79 0.81 -0.98
N GLY A 106 7.57 0.79 0.12
CA GLY A 106 7.34 1.65 1.28
C GLY A 106 7.37 3.14 0.94
N LEU A 107 8.33 3.58 0.12
CA LEU A 107 8.39 4.96 -0.36
C LEU A 107 7.20 5.35 -1.24
N TRP A 108 6.76 4.43 -2.12
CA TRP A 108 5.57 4.63 -2.94
C TRP A 108 4.30 4.79 -2.08
N VAL A 109 4.10 3.90 -1.10
CA VAL A 109 2.96 3.97 -0.17
C VAL A 109 3.01 5.24 0.67
N ALA A 110 4.19 5.67 1.14
CA ALA A 110 4.36 6.93 1.85
C ALA A 110 3.94 8.15 1.01
N LEU A 111 4.28 8.15 -0.28
CA LEU A 111 3.85 9.18 -1.22
C LEU A 111 2.32 9.20 -1.37
N MET A 112 1.68 8.03 -1.51
CA MET A 112 0.22 7.94 -1.62
C MET A 112 -0.47 8.47 -0.36
N ALA A 113 -0.02 8.04 0.82
CA ALA A 113 -0.54 8.53 2.10
C ALA A 113 -0.45 10.06 2.21
N PHE A 114 0.70 10.63 1.85
CA PHE A 114 0.92 12.07 1.86
C PHE A 114 -0.03 12.81 0.89
N LEU A 115 -0.18 12.32 -0.34
CA LEU A 115 -1.04 12.93 -1.35
C LEU A 115 -2.54 12.82 -0.98
N GLN A 116 -2.97 11.72 -0.36
CA GLN A 116 -4.34 11.55 0.15
C GLN A 116 -4.61 12.53 1.30
N TYR A 117 -3.70 12.62 2.26
CA TYR A 117 -3.82 13.55 3.39
C TYR A 117 -3.87 15.02 2.93
N LYS A 118 -2.97 15.42 2.02
CA LYS A 118 -2.94 16.78 1.46
C LYS A 118 -4.24 17.11 0.72
N SER A 119 -4.73 16.18 -0.10
CA SER A 119 -5.97 16.37 -0.87
C SER A 119 -7.21 16.45 0.02
N LEU A 120 -7.22 15.71 1.14
CA LEU A 120 -8.29 15.76 2.13
C LEU A 120 -8.35 17.13 2.81
N LYS A 121 -7.22 17.65 3.29
CA LYS A 121 -7.15 18.95 3.98
C LYS A 121 -7.63 20.12 3.11
N LEU A 122 -7.33 20.08 1.82
CA LEU A 122 -7.78 21.08 0.85
C LEU A 122 -9.29 21.02 0.58
N THR A 123 -9.90 19.84 0.71
CA THR A 123 -11.34 19.65 0.47
C THR A 123 -12.18 20.04 1.70
N THR A 124 -11.60 20.01 2.89
CA THR A 124 -12.28 20.35 4.16
C THR A 124 -12.00 21.78 4.66
N SER A 125 -11.18 22.56 3.96
CA SER A 125 -10.94 23.97 4.33
C SER A 125 -12.15 24.81 3.89
N PRO A 126 -12.71 25.69 4.75
CA PRO A 126 -13.76 26.61 4.31
C PRO A 126 -13.21 27.54 3.22
N GLN A 127 -13.97 27.69 2.13
CA GLN A 127 -13.72 28.71 1.10
C GLN A 127 -14.01 30.10 1.66
#